data_AF-A0A4Q3JJG8-F1
#
_entry.id   AF-A0A4Q3JJG8-F1
#
_cell.length_a   1.000
_cell.length_b   1.000
_cell.length_c   1.000
_cell.angle_alpha   90.00
_cell.angle_beta   90.00
_cell.angle_gamma   90.00
#
_symmetry.space_group_name_H-M   'P 1'
#
loop_
_entity.id
_entity.type
_entity.pdbx_description
1 polymer ?
#
loop_
_entity_poly.entity_id
_entity_poly.type
_entity_poly.pdbx_seq_one_letter_code
_entity_poly.pdbx_strand_id
1 'polypeptide(L)' 'PIPRPENADLYKRYKALGDALPDVRFVGRLGTYKYYNMDQVVGQALATFDQIVQERTALLTEGAAE' A
#
# COMPACT_ATOMS: atom_id res chain seq x y z
N PRO A 1 13.19 10.28 -0.34
CA PRO A 1 12.32 11.17 -1.17
C PRO A 1 12.77 12.62 -1.01
N ILE A 2 12.70 13.40 -2.09
CA ILE A 2 13.01 14.84 -2.05
C ILE A 2 11.66 15.57 -2.10
N PRO A 3 11.19 16.15 -0.99
CA PRO A 3 9.85 16.74 -0.92
C PRO A 3 9.81 18.07 -1.69
N ARG A 4 9.47 17.97 -2.97
CA ARG A 4 9.22 19.10 -3.87
C ARG A 4 7.92 18.88 -4.64
N PRO A 5 7.19 19.94 -5.00
CA PRO A 5 5.93 19.82 -5.73
C PRO A 5 6.02 18.94 -6.98
N GLU A 6 7.06 19.14 -7.81
CA GLU A 6 7.27 18.40 -9.05
C GLU A 6 7.47 16.89 -8.82
N ASN A 7 8.14 16.51 -7.73
CA ASN A 7 8.35 15.11 -7.38
C ASN A 7 7.07 14.47 -6.82
N ALA A 8 6.28 15.23 -6.08
CA ALA A 8 4.99 14.78 -5.57
C ALA A 8 4.01 14.55 -6.73
N ASP A 9 4.00 15.42 -7.73
CA ASP A 9 3.15 15.28 -8.91
C ASP A 9 3.57 14.10 -9.79
N LEU A 10 4.87 13.85 -9.94
CA LEU A 10 5.37 12.64 -10.59
C LEU A 10 4.96 11.37 -9.81
N TYR A 11 5.12 11.38 -8.49
CA TYR A 11 4.71 10.26 -7.64
C TYR A 11 3.21 9.98 -7.76
N LYS A 12 2.33 10.99 -7.82
CA LYS A 12 0.88 10.78 -8.00
C LYS A 12 0.56 9.97 -9.26
N ARG A 13 1.29 10.22 -10.35
CA ARG A 13 1.11 9.46 -11.61
C ARG A 13 1.46 7.98 -11.43
N TYR A 14 2.61 7.70 -10.79
CA TYR A 14 2.99 6.31 -10.50
C TYR A 14 2.10 5.65 -9.46
N LYS A 15 1.63 6.40 -8.46
CA LYS A 15 0.68 5.90 -7.47
C LYS A 15 -0.60 5.45 -8.15
N ALA A 16 -1.16 6.24 -9.07
CA ALA A 16 -2.36 5.86 -9.82
C ALA A 16 -2.15 4.58 -10.65
N LEU A 17 -0.98 4.42 -11.28
CA LEU A 17 -0.63 3.18 -11.99
C LEU A 17 -0.49 1.98 -11.05
N GLY A 18 0.13 2.19 -9.87
CA GLY A 18 0.30 1.15 -8.87
C GLY A 18 -1.02 0.72 -8.22
N ASP A 19 -1.92 1.67 -7.92
CA ASP A 19 -3.25 1.42 -7.35
C ASP A 19 -4.15 0.61 -8.31
N ALA A 20 -3.85 0.62 -9.62
CA ALA A 20 -4.58 -0.15 -10.62
C ALA A 20 -4.13 -1.62 -10.74
N LEU A 21 -3.06 -2.02 -10.03
CA LEU A 21 -2.57 -3.41 -10.05
C LEU A 21 -3.30 -4.23 -8.97
N PRO A 22 -4.11 -5.25 -9.33
CA PRO A 22 -4.97 -5.95 -8.37
C PRO A 22 -4.19 -6.78 -7.35
N ASP A 23 -3.08 -7.39 -7.77
CA ASP A 23 -2.31 -8.33 -6.95
C ASP A 23 -1.02 -7.74 -6.38
N VAL A 24 -0.84 -6.42 -6.47
CA VAL A 24 0.39 -5.73 -6.04
C VAL A 24 0.07 -4.62 -5.06
N ARG A 25 0.74 -4.65 -3.90
CA ARG A 25 0.66 -3.59 -2.88
C ARG A 25 2.04 -2.99 -2.64
N PHE A 26 2.17 -1.69 -2.89
CA PHE A 26 3.41 -0.96 -2.62
C PHE A 26 3.42 -0.41 -1.19
N VAL A 27 4.46 -0.75 -0.44
CA VAL A 27 4.64 -0.34 0.96
C VAL A 27 6.02 0.26 1.21
N GLY A 28 6.18 0.91 2.36
CA GLY A 28 7.46 1.43 2.85
C GLY A 28 7.90 2.73 2.19
N ARG A 29 9.09 3.18 2.60
CA ARG A 29 9.68 4.48 2.22
C ARG A 29 9.85 4.66 0.71
N LEU A 30 10.30 3.61 0.02
CA LEU A 30 10.54 3.67 -1.43
C LEU A 30 9.26 3.38 -2.22
N GLY A 31 8.47 2.37 -1.82
CA GLY A 31 7.23 2.01 -2.51
C GLY A 31 6.14 3.08 -2.44
N THR A 32 6.13 3.91 -1.39
CA THR A 32 5.15 4.99 -1.22
C THR A 32 5.73 6.40 -1.34
N TYR A 33 7.01 6.52 -1.72
CA TYR A 33 7.72 7.79 -1.85
C TYR A 33 7.57 8.74 -0.64
N LYS A 34 7.54 8.19 0.59
CA LYS A 34 7.37 8.96 1.83
C LYS A 34 8.61 8.92 2.70
N TYR A 35 8.87 10.02 3.42
CA TYR A 35 9.99 10.07 4.35
C TYR A 35 9.56 9.41 5.66
N TYR A 36 9.95 8.14 5.83
CA TYR A 36 9.64 7.35 7.03
C TYR A 36 10.90 6.91 7.77
N ASN A 37 10.78 6.86 9.10
CA ASN A 37 11.69 6.17 10.01
C ASN A 37 11.34 4.67 10.11
N MET A 38 12.17 3.88 10.79
CA MET A 38 12.03 2.42 10.84
C MET A 38 10.71 1.97 11.48
N ASP A 39 10.34 2.56 12.61
CA ASP A 39 9.10 2.29 13.35
C ASP A 39 7.86 2.56 12.48
N GLN A 40 7.87 3.64 11.71
CA GLN A 40 6.77 4.00 10.82
C GLN A 40 6.62 2.99 9.66
N VAL A 41 7.73 2.50 9.11
CA VAL A 41 7.70 1.46 8.07
C VAL A 41 7.20 0.14 8.63
N VAL A 42 7.64 -0.26 9.82
CA VAL A 42 7.17 -1.48 10.49
C VAL A 42 5.67 -1.40 10.78
N GLY A 43 5.20 -0.28 11.34
CA GLY A 43 3.77 -0.07 11.60
C GLY A 43 2.94 -0.10 10.32
N GLN A 44 3.41 0.52 9.24
CA GLN A 44 2.73 0.45 7.94
C GLN A 44 2.64 -0.98 7.40
N ALA A 45 3.71 -1.76 7.53
CA ALA A 45 3.74 -3.14 7.05
C ALA A 45 2.74 -4.02 7.80
N LEU A 46 2.68 -3.90 9.13
CA LEU A 46 1.72 -4.63 9.96
C LEU A 46 0.28 -4.25 9.61
N ALA A 47 -0.03 -2.96 9.50
CA ALA A 47 -1.36 -2.51 9.12
C ALA A 47 -1.77 -3.00 7.71
N THR A 48 -0.83 -3.01 6.76
CA THR A 48 -1.10 -3.54 5.40
C THR A 48 -1.35 -5.04 5.43
N PHE A 49 -0.61 -5.78 6.25
CA PHE A 49 -0.81 -7.22 6.43
C PHE A 49 -2.19 -7.52 7.01
N ASP A 50 -2.61 -6.79 8.04
CA ASP A 50 -3.93 -6.96 8.66
C ASP A 50 -5.06 -6.74 7.63
N GLN A 51 -4.94 -5.72 6.78
CA GLN A 51 -5.88 -5.48 5.67
C GLN A 51 -5.95 -6.66 4.69
N ILE A 52 -4.79 -7.18 4.27
CA ILE A 52 -4.74 -8.35 3.36
C ILE A 52 -5.42 -9.56 4.00
N VAL A 53 -5.17 -9.82 5.29
CA VAL A 53 -5.80 -10.95 6.00
C VAL A 53 -7.31 -10.76 6.11
N GLN A 54 -7.78 -9.55 6.42
CA GLN A 54 -9.21 -9.24 6.51
C GLN A 54 -9.92 -9.44 5.17
N GLU A 55 -9.37 -8.88 4.08
CA GLU A 55 -9.92 -9.06 2.74
C GLU A 55 -9.96 -10.54 2.33
N ARG A 56 -8.87 -11.28 2.59
CA ARG A 56 -8.80 -12.71 2.29
C ARG A 56 -9.79 -13.52 3.11
N THR A 57 -10.01 -13.16 4.37
CA THR A 57 -10.98 -13.82 5.23
C THR A 57 -12.40 -13.56 4.74
N ALA A 58 -12.72 -12.32 4.37
CA ALA A 58 -14.01 -11.95 3.80
C ALA A 58 -14.34 -12.76 2.54
N LEU A 59 -13.38 -12.87 1.62
CA LEU A 59 -13.53 -13.68 0.40
C LEU A 59 -13.81 -15.16 0.70
N LEU A 60 -13.15 -15.73 1.72
CA LEU A 60 -13.37 -17.12 2.13
C LEU A 60 -14.75 -17.32 2.78
N THR A 61 -15.25 -16.34 3.53
CA THR A 61 -16.57 -16.42 4.16
C THR A 61 -17.71 -16.21 3.17
N GLU A 62 -17.53 -15.33 2.19
CA GLU A 62 -18.52 -15.08 1.14
C GLU A 62 -18.62 -16.27 0.18
N GLY A 63 -17.48 -16.87 -0.21
CA GLY A 63 -17.46 -18.07 -1.06
C GLY A 63 -17.90 -19.37 -0.36
N ALA A 64 -18.08 -19.37 0.96
CA ALA A 64 -18.62 -20.52 1.72
C ALA A 64 -20.13 -20.44 1.95
N ALA A 65 -20.76 -19.30 1.62
CA ALA A 65 -22.20 -19.06 1.78
C ALA A 65 -23.01 -19.32 0.50
N GLU A 66 -22.35 -19.75 -0.58
CA GLU A 66 -22.94 -20.22 -1.85
C GLU A 66 -22.80 -21.75 -1.96
#